data_AF-A0A0F9IG06-F1
#
_entry.id   AF-A0A0F9IG06-F1
#
_cell.length_a   1.000
_cell.length_b   1.000
_cell.length_c   1.000
_cell.angle_alpha   90.00
_cell.angle_beta   90.00
_cell.angle_gamma   90.00
#
_symmetry.space_group_name_H-M   'P 1'
#
loop_
_entity.id
_entity.type
_entity.pdbx_description
1 polymer ?
#
loop_
_entity_poly.entity_id
_entity_poly.type
_entity_poly.pdbx_seq_one_letter_code
_entity_poly.pdbx_strand_id
1 'polypeptide(L)'
;KSRVEQLVKETGKDIKEFEGETLKSLNKFRSLLPKTPTDDVSGQIILTGDTDKDRPKGMPKKPDVIERDIVLSGSTYKIRNLFGNCFVTVNSDDNGNPFEVFVNVGKAGSDIQADAEAIGRLISLILRLSGDVPQSDRLQEIFGQLRGIGSGRSFGYGEDRVCSIPDAIAKVLERHIGKIESNPKDFFTVSCKICGASLPDEKCPTCPNCGWNRCSGT
;
A
#
# COMPACT_ATOMS: atom_id res chain seq x y z
N LYS A 1 42.86 -13.18 14.60
CA LYS A 1 43.69 -11.97 14.49
C LYS A 1 42.89 -10.97 13.69
N SER A 2 42.61 -9.81 14.26
CA SER A 2 41.63 -8.87 13.68
C SER A 2 42.14 -8.40 12.31
N ARG A 3 41.23 -8.07 11.39
CA ARG A 3 41.55 -7.56 10.05
C ARG A 3 42.45 -6.31 10.09
N VAL A 4 42.47 -5.60 11.23
CA VAL A 4 43.34 -4.45 11.51
C VAL A 4 44.80 -4.88 11.74
N GLU A 5 45.03 -6.00 12.41
CA GLU A 5 46.39 -6.51 12.68
C GLU A 5 47.14 -6.97 11.41
N GLN A 6 46.41 -7.37 10.36
CA GLN A 6 46.99 -7.70 9.05
C GLN A 6 47.38 -6.44 8.25
N LEU A 7 46.53 -5.41 8.25
CA LEU A 7 46.80 -4.15 7.53
C LEU A 7 47.99 -3.36 8.11
N VAL A 8 48.20 -3.43 9.42
CA VAL A 8 49.35 -2.81 10.10
C VAL A 8 50.67 -3.41 9.64
N LYS A 9 50.71 -4.72 9.40
CA LYS A 9 51.91 -5.41 8.89
C LYS A 9 52.22 -5.09 7.44
N GLU A 10 51.19 -4.89 6.61
CA GLU A 10 51.35 -4.62 5.18
C GLU A 10 51.71 -3.16 4.87
N THR A 11 51.28 -2.22 5.71
CA THR A 11 51.45 -0.78 5.46
C THR A 11 52.49 -0.10 6.34
N GLY A 12 52.97 -0.76 7.40
CA GLY A 12 53.97 -0.23 8.32
C GLY A 12 53.49 0.96 9.17
N LYS A 13 52.21 1.34 9.07
CA LYS A 13 51.61 2.43 9.87
C LYS A 13 51.14 1.90 11.23
N ASP A 14 51.43 2.66 12.28
CA ASP A 14 51.01 2.33 13.64
C ASP A 14 49.48 2.37 13.79
N ILE A 15 48.93 1.49 14.63
CA ILE A 15 47.47 1.32 14.85
C ILE A 15 46.80 2.65 15.20
N LYS A 16 47.49 3.52 15.95
CA LYS A 16 46.99 4.85 16.36
C LYS A 16 46.78 5.81 15.19
N GLU A 17 47.57 5.70 14.11
CA GLU A 17 47.38 6.55 12.92
C GLU A 17 46.14 6.12 12.12
N PHE A 18 45.90 4.82 12.03
CA PHE A 18 44.70 4.28 11.40
C PHE A 18 43.43 4.67 12.17
N GLU A 19 43.43 4.55 13.50
CA GLU A 19 42.31 5.00 14.34
C GLU A 19 42.06 6.51 14.16
N GLY A 20 43.12 7.31 14.08
CA GLY A 20 43.03 8.76 13.84
C GLY A 20 42.44 9.13 12.46
N GLU A 21 42.84 8.44 11.39
CA GLU A 21 42.30 8.64 10.04
C GLU A 21 40.84 8.16 9.92
N THR A 22 40.50 7.06 10.60
CA THR A 22 39.14 6.52 10.63
C THR A 22 38.19 7.42 11.42
N LEU A 23 38.64 7.93 12.57
CA LEU A 23 37.89 8.90 13.38
C LEU A 23 37.71 10.24 12.66
N LYS A 24 38.73 10.71 11.93
CA LYS A 24 38.59 11.91 11.07
C LYS A 24 37.57 11.69 9.96
N SER A 25 37.56 10.52 9.35
CA SER A 25 36.61 10.16 8.29
C SER A 25 35.18 10.01 8.82
N LEU A 26 35.01 9.39 9.99
CA LEU A 26 33.72 9.26 10.70
C LEU A 26 33.18 10.62 11.16
N ASN A 27 34.03 11.49 11.69
CA ASN A 27 33.61 12.84 12.11
C ASN A 27 33.24 13.72 10.91
N LYS A 28 33.96 13.58 9.79
CA LYS A 28 33.60 14.22 8.52
C LYS A 28 32.26 13.69 7.99
N PHE A 29 32.01 12.39 8.08
CA PHE A 29 30.72 11.80 7.70
C PHE A 29 29.59 12.25 8.64
N ARG A 30 29.84 12.31 9.95
CA ARG A 30 28.87 12.78 10.96
C ARG A 30 28.54 14.26 10.79
N SER A 31 29.47 15.09 10.32
CA SER A 31 29.21 16.48 9.98
C SER A 31 28.39 16.67 8.69
N LEU A 32 28.30 15.63 7.84
CA LEU A 32 27.52 15.64 6.61
C LEU A 32 26.10 15.08 6.80
N LEU A 33 25.82 14.44 7.93
CA LEU A 33 24.48 13.96 8.27
C LEU A 33 23.65 15.07 8.93
N PRO A 34 22.38 15.25 8.53
CA PRO A 34 21.49 16.21 9.18
C PRO A 34 21.30 15.79 10.64
N LYS A 35 21.52 16.73 11.57
CA LYS A 35 21.34 16.48 13.01
C LYS A 35 19.86 16.22 13.28
N THR A 36 19.52 15.01 13.70
CA THR A 36 18.16 14.69 14.17
C THR A 36 17.96 15.29 15.57
N PRO A 37 16.82 15.95 15.83
CA PRO A 37 16.50 16.45 17.15
C PRO A 37 16.01 15.29 18.02
N THR A 38 16.94 14.48 18.55
CA THR A 38 16.60 13.38 19.47
C THR A 38 17.43 13.35 20.75
N ASP A 39 18.28 14.36 20.99
CA ASP A 39 19.19 14.34 22.14
C ASP A 39 18.61 15.02 23.41
N ASP A 40 17.37 15.52 23.39
CA ASP A 40 16.69 16.06 24.58
C ASP A 40 15.35 15.33 24.84
N VAL A 41 15.42 14.16 25.48
CA VAL A 41 14.24 13.43 25.97
C VAL A 41 13.93 13.86 27.41
N SER A 42 13.23 14.99 27.57
CA SER A 42 12.54 15.32 28.83
C SER A 42 11.43 16.36 28.65
N GLY A 43 10.56 16.18 27.66
CA GLY A 43 9.39 17.03 27.47
C GLY A 43 8.23 16.24 26.90
N GLN A 44 7.11 16.18 27.63
CA GLN A 44 5.82 15.72 27.12
C GLN A 44 5.49 16.44 25.81
N ILE A 45 5.35 15.68 24.73
CA ILE A 45 4.91 16.21 23.43
C ILE A 45 3.40 16.42 23.52
N ILE A 46 2.99 17.66 23.83
CA ILE A 46 1.67 18.17 23.48
C ILE A 46 1.77 18.67 22.05
N LEU A 47 1.19 17.92 21.10
CA LEU A 47 1.10 18.33 19.70
C LEU A 47 0.06 19.44 19.55
N THR A 48 0.47 20.68 19.82
CA THR A 48 -0.29 21.88 19.47
C THR A 48 0.57 22.79 18.60
N GLY A 49 0.22 22.85 17.31
CA GLY A 49 0.55 23.96 16.41
C GLY A 49 1.98 23.99 15.88
N ASP A 50 2.31 23.13 14.92
CA ASP A 50 3.50 23.30 14.06
C ASP A 50 3.28 24.51 13.14
N THR A 51 3.67 25.71 13.58
CA THR A 51 3.81 26.83 12.65
C THR A 51 5.09 26.64 11.84
N ASP A 52 4.99 26.73 10.52
CA ASP A 52 6.06 26.46 9.55
C ASP A 52 7.30 27.38 9.68
N LYS A 53 7.30 28.30 10.65
CA LYS A 53 8.34 29.30 10.91
C LYS A 53 9.59 28.73 11.59
N ASP A 54 9.47 27.61 12.30
CA ASP A 54 10.60 26.99 13.03
C ASP A 54 11.31 25.88 12.24
N ARG A 55 10.94 25.66 10.96
CA ARG A 55 11.53 24.59 10.14
C ARG A 55 12.95 24.97 9.69
N PRO A 56 13.98 24.12 9.89
CA PRO A 56 15.32 24.39 9.41
C PRO A 56 15.36 24.58 7.89
N LYS A 57 16.02 25.66 7.44
CA LYS A 57 16.16 26.02 6.02
C LYS A 57 16.89 24.89 5.27
N GLY A 58 16.22 24.29 4.29
CA GLY A 58 16.76 23.18 3.47
C GLY A 58 15.99 21.87 3.57
N MET A 59 15.02 21.76 4.49
CA MET A 59 14.12 20.60 4.55
C MET A 59 13.03 20.71 3.48
N PRO A 60 12.62 19.62 2.81
CA PRO A 60 11.45 19.64 1.93
C PRO A 60 10.24 20.17 2.68
N LYS A 61 9.47 21.06 2.04
CA LYS A 61 8.19 21.54 2.57
C LYS A 61 7.27 20.34 2.79
N LYS A 62 6.46 20.39 3.84
CA LYS A 62 5.47 19.34 4.09
C LYS A 62 4.54 19.32 2.88
N PRO A 63 4.13 18.15 2.39
CA PRO A 63 3.15 18.10 1.32
C PRO A 63 1.92 18.89 1.75
N ASP A 64 1.44 19.80 0.91
CA ASP A 64 0.15 20.43 1.13
C ASP A 64 -0.91 19.34 1.07
N VAL A 65 -1.71 19.25 2.13
CA VAL A 65 -2.83 18.32 2.24
C VAL A 65 -4.09 19.16 2.28
N ILE A 66 -5.01 18.89 1.37
CA ILE A 66 -6.32 19.54 1.30
C ILE A 66 -7.05 19.27 2.62
N GLU A 67 -7.51 20.35 3.25
CA GLU A 67 -8.30 20.27 4.49
C GLU A 67 -9.65 19.61 4.22
N ARG A 68 -10.15 18.92 5.25
CA ARG A 68 -11.40 18.16 5.18
C ARG A 68 -12.57 19.06 5.57
N ASP A 69 -13.59 19.10 4.72
CA ASP A 69 -14.85 19.78 5.03
C ASP A 69 -15.60 19.11 6.19
N ILE A 70 -16.50 19.87 6.83
CA ILE A 70 -17.28 19.39 7.98
C ILE A 70 -18.16 18.20 7.58
N VAL A 71 -18.72 18.23 6.37
CA VAL A 71 -19.63 17.22 5.84
C VAL A 71 -19.18 16.84 4.43
N LEU A 72 -19.20 15.54 4.11
CA LEU A 72 -18.93 15.02 2.78
C LEU A 72 -20.05 14.06 2.37
N SER A 73 -20.33 14.00 1.07
CA SER A 73 -21.22 12.99 0.51
C SER A 73 -20.44 11.71 0.25
N GLY A 74 -21.03 10.55 0.48
CA GLY A 74 -20.33 9.28 0.31
C GLY A 74 -21.23 8.08 0.06
N SER A 75 -20.65 7.07 -0.58
CA SER A 75 -21.30 5.80 -0.88
C SER A 75 -20.59 4.67 -0.13
N THR A 76 -21.36 3.83 0.57
CA THR A 76 -20.81 2.64 1.25
C THR A 76 -21.17 1.37 0.48
N TYR A 77 -20.15 0.63 0.09
CA TYR A 77 -20.28 -0.62 -0.65
C TYR A 77 -19.99 -1.79 0.28
N LYS A 78 -20.84 -2.81 0.20
CA LYS A 78 -20.63 -4.09 0.87
C LYS A 78 -20.06 -5.08 -0.13
N ILE A 79 -18.91 -5.67 0.20
CA ILE A 79 -18.28 -6.74 -0.57
C ILE A 79 -17.88 -7.88 0.37
N ARG A 80 -18.03 -9.13 -0.09
CA ARG A 80 -17.69 -10.31 0.71
C ARG A 80 -16.33 -10.84 0.29
N ASN A 81 -15.49 -11.20 1.25
CA ASN A 81 -14.16 -11.77 1.03
C ASN A 81 -13.94 -12.99 1.96
N LEU A 82 -12.73 -13.57 1.93
CA LEU A 82 -12.37 -14.73 2.77
C LEU A 82 -12.46 -14.46 4.28
N PHE A 83 -12.34 -13.20 4.68
CA PHE A 83 -12.27 -12.78 6.07
C PHE A 83 -13.60 -12.20 6.59
N GLY A 84 -14.65 -12.21 5.78
CA GLY A 84 -15.99 -11.76 6.16
C GLY A 84 -16.57 -10.72 5.20
N ASN A 85 -17.41 -9.84 5.76
CA ASN A 85 -17.98 -8.73 5.01
C ASN A 85 -17.04 -7.53 5.14
N CYS A 86 -16.60 -6.98 4.02
CA CYS A 86 -15.88 -5.72 3.96
C CYS A 86 -16.86 -4.61 3.55
N PHE A 87 -16.80 -3.49 4.25
CA PHE A 87 -17.53 -2.26 3.97
C PHE A 87 -16.51 -1.21 3.58
N VAL A 88 -16.63 -0.71 2.36
CA VAL A 88 -15.76 0.32 1.82
C VAL A 88 -16.62 1.54 1.56
N THR A 89 -16.32 2.63 2.25
CA THR A 89 -16.99 3.91 2.08
C THR A 89 -16.09 4.81 1.26
N VAL A 90 -16.60 5.31 0.13
CA VAL A 90 -15.91 6.30 -0.70
C VAL A 90 -16.66 7.62 -0.57
N ASN A 91 -15.98 8.63 -0.03
CA ASN A 91 -16.50 9.98 0.10
C ASN A 91 -15.97 10.86 -1.03
N SER A 92 -16.79 11.80 -1.46
CA SER A 92 -16.46 12.78 -2.48
C SER A 92 -16.57 14.21 -1.94
N ASP A 93 -15.80 15.12 -2.54
CA ASP A 93 -15.92 16.56 -2.32
C ASP A 93 -17.22 17.11 -2.94
N ASP A 94 -17.48 18.41 -2.74
CA ASP A 94 -18.65 19.10 -3.31
C ASP A 94 -18.68 19.09 -4.85
N ASN A 95 -17.54 18.86 -5.50
CA ASN A 95 -17.43 18.76 -6.95
C ASN A 95 -17.61 17.32 -7.45
N GLY A 96 -17.82 16.35 -6.57
CA GLY A 96 -17.95 14.93 -6.88
C GLY A 96 -16.62 14.18 -7.05
N ASN A 97 -15.47 14.81 -6.79
CA ASN A 97 -14.18 14.15 -6.84
C ASN A 97 -13.95 13.26 -5.62
N PRO A 98 -13.28 12.10 -5.77
CA PRO A 98 -13.01 11.21 -4.65
C PRO A 98 -12.05 11.85 -3.65
N PHE A 99 -12.46 11.91 -2.39
CA PHE A 99 -11.75 12.65 -1.34
C PHE A 99 -11.12 11.74 -0.28
N GLU A 100 -11.88 10.76 0.23
CA GLU A 100 -11.39 9.82 1.25
C GLU A 100 -12.07 8.45 1.13
N VAL A 101 -11.38 7.42 1.60
CA VAL A 101 -11.85 6.03 1.59
C VAL A 101 -11.69 5.41 2.97
N PHE A 102 -12.78 4.91 3.53
CA PHE A 102 -12.78 4.13 4.76
C PHE A 102 -13.03 2.66 4.46
N VAL A 103 -12.33 1.80 5.17
CA VAL A 103 -12.45 0.35 5.01
C VAL A 103 -12.68 -0.27 6.39
N ASN A 104 -13.74 -1.05 6.50
CA ASN A 104 -14.07 -1.78 7.71
C ASN A 104 -14.40 -3.24 7.36
N VAL A 105 -13.73 -4.20 8.00
CA VAL A 105 -13.95 -5.62 7.75
C VAL A 105 -14.63 -6.25 8.97
N GLY A 106 -15.88 -6.66 8.80
CA GLY A 106 -16.65 -7.34 9.83
C GLY A 106 -16.22 -8.80 9.98
N LYS A 107 -15.84 -9.18 11.22
CA LYS A 107 -15.32 -10.51 11.61
C LYS A 107 -13.90 -10.83 11.11
N ALA A 108 -13.18 -9.83 10.61
CA ALA A 108 -11.74 -9.88 10.52
C ALA A 108 -11.15 -9.89 11.94
N GLY A 109 -10.13 -10.70 12.20
CA GLY A 109 -9.32 -10.54 13.42
C GLY A 109 -8.67 -9.15 13.47
N SER A 110 -8.05 -8.81 14.61
CA SER A 110 -7.40 -7.51 14.84
C SER A 110 -6.44 -7.10 13.73
N ASP A 111 -5.63 -8.05 13.25
CA ASP A 111 -4.54 -7.77 12.32
C ASP A 111 -5.08 -7.41 10.93
N ILE A 112 -6.05 -8.18 10.46
CA ILE A 112 -6.75 -7.96 9.18
C ILE A 112 -7.51 -6.64 9.22
N GLN A 113 -8.11 -6.30 10.35
CA GLN A 113 -8.80 -5.01 10.53
C GLN A 113 -7.80 -3.84 10.54
N ALA A 114 -6.64 -3.99 11.19
CA ALA A 114 -5.58 -2.99 11.22
C ALA A 114 -4.99 -2.74 9.82
N ASP A 115 -4.73 -3.80 9.05
CA ASP A 115 -4.26 -3.70 7.67
C ASP A 115 -5.27 -2.99 6.78
N ALA A 116 -6.56 -3.34 6.91
CA ALA A 116 -7.63 -2.70 6.16
C ALA A 116 -7.73 -1.20 6.46
N GLU A 117 -7.66 -0.83 7.75
CA GLU A 117 -7.68 0.56 8.19
C GLU A 117 -6.45 1.32 7.68
N ALA A 118 -5.27 0.72 7.77
CA ALA A 118 -4.03 1.31 7.27
C ALA A 118 -4.12 1.61 5.77
N ILE A 119 -4.61 0.66 4.97
CA ILE A 119 -4.81 0.86 3.53
C ILE A 119 -5.82 1.99 3.27
N GLY A 120 -6.97 2.00 3.94
CA GLY A 120 -7.96 3.09 3.80
C GLY A 120 -7.39 4.47 4.13
N ARG A 121 -6.60 4.57 5.21
CA ARG A 121 -5.92 5.81 5.61
C ARG A 121 -4.89 6.27 4.57
N LEU A 122 -4.12 5.35 4.00
CA LEU A 122 -3.14 5.67 2.96
C LEU A 122 -3.82 6.17 1.68
N ILE A 123 -4.89 5.50 1.24
CA ILE A 123 -5.69 5.93 0.08
C ILE A 123 -6.24 7.34 0.33
N SER A 124 -6.84 7.56 1.50
CA SER A 124 -7.37 8.86 1.91
C SER A 124 -6.31 9.96 1.99
N LEU A 125 -5.07 9.62 2.33
CA LEU A 125 -3.96 10.57 2.28
C LEU A 125 -3.62 10.94 0.83
N ILE A 126 -3.47 9.93 -0.04
CA ILE A 126 -3.07 10.14 -1.44
C ILE A 126 -4.10 11.00 -2.19
N LEU A 127 -5.39 10.80 -1.93
CA LEU A 127 -6.47 11.60 -2.53
C LEU A 127 -6.47 13.05 -2.02
N ARG A 128 -6.04 13.30 -0.78
CA ARG A 128 -5.98 14.65 -0.20
C ARG A 128 -4.68 15.40 -0.45
N LEU A 129 -3.65 14.76 -0.99
CA LEU A 129 -2.43 15.48 -1.33
C LEU A 129 -2.72 16.53 -2.41
N SER A 130 -2.24 17.75 -2.24
CA SER A 130 -2.25 18.72 -3.33
C SER A 130 -1.21 18.33 -4.37
N GLY A 131 -1.55 18.38 -5.65
CA GLY A 131 -0.61 18.02 -6.72
C GLY A 131 -1.24 18.07 -8.11
N ASP A 132 -0.39 17.93 -9.13
CA ASP A 132 -0.76 18.15 -10.54
C ASP A 132 -1.69 17.08 -11.12
N VAL A 133 -1.72 15.89 -10.50
CA VAL A 133 -2.57 14.79 -10.93
C VAL A 133 -3.96 14.93 -10.28
N PRO A 134 -5.05 14.93 -11.05
CA PRO A 134 -6.42 14.94 -10.52
C PRO A 134 -6.70 13.77 -9.56
N GLN A 135 -7.61 13.96 -8.62
CA GLN A 135 -7.96 12.93 -7.62
C GLN A 135 -8.57 11.67 -8.26
N SER A 136 -9.38 11.85 -9.30
CA SER A 136 -9.95 10.77 -10.12
C SER A 136 -8.87 9.90 -10.76
N ASP A 137 -7.83 10.52 -11.33
CA ASP A 137 -6.70 9.81 -11.95
C ASP A 137 -5.85 9.09 -10.91
N ARG A 138 -5.62 9.71 -9.74
CA ARG A 138 -4.95 9.02 -8.62
C ARG A 138 -5.74 7.82 -8.14
N LEU A 139 -7.06 7.92 -8.07
CA LEU A 139 -7.91 6.80 -7.68
C LEU A 139 -7.81 5.64 -8.68
N GLN A 140 -7.71 5.96 -9.98
CA GLN A 140 -7.46 4.98 -11.04
C GLN A 140 -6.12 4.27 -10.89
N GLU A 141 -5.05 5.01 -10.58
CA GLU A 141 -3.73 4.42 -10.32
C GLU A 141 -3.75 3.53 -9.08
N ILE A 142 -4.37 3.97 -7.98
CA ILE A 142 -4.54 3.17 -6.76
C ILE A 142 -5.30 1.88 -7.08
N PHE A 143 -6.41 1.96 -7.82
CA PHE A 143 -7.15 0.80 -8.28
C PHE A 143 -6.25 -0.17 -9.06
N GLY A 144 -5.47 0.34 -10.02
CA GLY A 144 -4.56 -0.46 -10.83
C GLY A 144 -3.51 -1.21 -10.01
N GLN A 145 -3.02 -0.61 -8.92
CA GLN A 145 -2.06 -1.24 -8.02
C GLN A 145 -2.70 -2.30 -7.11
N LEU A 146 -3.92 -2.05 -6.61
CA LEU A 146 -4.59 -2.95 -5.66
C LEU A 146 -5.24 -4.16 -6.34
N ARG A 147 -5.65 -4.01 -7.61
CA ARG A 147 -6.34 -5.05 -8.38
C ARG A 147 -5.45 -6.28 -8.55
N GLY A 148 -5.99 -7.45 -8.19
CA GLY A 148 -5.28 -8.72 -8.36
C GLY A 148 -4.22 -9.02 -7.29
N ILE A 149 -4.05 -8.17 -6.28
CA ILE A 149 -3.26 -8.53 -5.10
C ILE A 149 -3.99 -9.67 -4.38
N GLY A 150 -3.36 -10.82 -4.24
CA GLY A 150 -3.96 -11.92 -3.51
C GLY A 150 -3.12 -13.17 -3.49
N SER A 151 -3.52 -14.10 -2.63
CA SER A 151 -2.99 -15.46 -2.64
C SER A 151 -3.86 -16.35 -3.52
N GLY A 152 -3.47 -17.61 -3.75
CA GLY A 152 -4.24 -18.57 -4.55
C GLY A 152 -5.63 -18.93 -3.99
N ARG A 153 -6.03 -18.38 -2.84
CA ARG A 153 -7.37 -18.55 -2.28
C ARG A 153 -8.23 -17.33 -2.64
N SER A 154 -9.42 -17.58 -3.19
CA SER A 154 -10.40 -16.54 -3.52
C SER A 154 -11.79 -16.88 -3.00
N PHE A 155 -12.58 -15.85 -2.74
CA PHE A 155 -13.99 -15.96 -2.39
C PHE A 155 -14.83 -15.54 -3.60
N GLY A 156 -15.84 -16.31 -3.98
CA GLY A 156 -16.67 -16.03 -5.15
C GLY A 156 -16.04 -16.48 -6.47
N TYR A 157 -16.76 -16.24 -7.56
CA TYR A 157 -16.42 -16.66 -8.93
C TYR A 157 -16.67 -15.52 -9.91
N GLY A 158 -15.97 -15.52 -11.05
CA GLY A 158 -16.11 -14.50 -12.09
C GLY A 158 -15.91 -13.08 -11.56
N GLU A 159 -16.82 -12.17 -11.88
CA GLU A 159 -16.76 -10.76 -11.49
C GLU A 159 -16.79 -10.53 -9.98
N ASP A 160 -17.38 -11.44 -9.21
CA ASP A 160 -17.45 -11.37 -7.74
C ASP A 160 -16.27 -12.09 -7.05
N ARG A 161 -15.27 -12.58 -7.79
CA ARG A 161 -14.09 -13.28 -7.25
C ARG A 161 -13.12 -12.35 -6.51
N VAL A 162 -13.06 -12.39 -5.19
CA VAL A 162 -12.18 -11.55 -4.36
C VAL A 162 -11.05 -12.37 -3.75
N CYS A 163 -9.81 -11.95 -3.93
CA CYS A 163 -8.64 -12.72 -3.47
C CYS A 163 -8.06 -12.23 -2.13
N SER A 164 -8.28 -10.96 -1.76
CA SER A 164 -7.72 -10.34 -0.54
C SER A 164 -8.49 -9.07 -0.14
N ILE A 165 -8.09 -8.41 0.95
CA ILE A 165 -8.61 -7.07 1.32
C ILE A 165 -8.30 -6.01 0.25
N PRO A 166 -7.03 -5.83 -0.20
CA PRO A 166 -6.73 -4.82 -1.23
C PRO A 166 -7.49 -5.08 -2.54
N ASP A 167 -7.63 -6.34 -2.95
CA ASP A 167 -8.43 -6.70 -4.14
C ASP A 167 -9.93 -6.41 -3.95
N ALA A 168 -10.45 -6.59 -2.73
CA ALA A 168 -11.82 -6.20 -2.39
C ALA A 168 -12.03 -4.68 -2.52
N ILE A 169 -11.06 -3.89 -2.05
CA ILE A 169 -11.07 -2.43 -2.19
C ILE A 169 -11.01 -2.05 -3.67
N ALA A 170 -10.12 -2.66 -4.44
CA ALA A 170 -9.99 -2.41 -5.88
C ALA A 170 -11.33 -2.58 -6.62
N LYS A 171 -12.05 -3.67 -6.35
CA LYS A 171 -13.38 -3.92 -6.94
C LYS A 171 -14.43 -2.89 -6.53
N VAL A 172 -14.38 -2.39 -5.30
CA VAL A 172 -15.28 -1.31 -4.89
C VAL A 172 -14.93 -0.02 -5.64
N LEU A 173 -13.65 0.33 -5.75
CA LEU A 173 -13.22 1.51 -6.48
C LEU A 173 -13.60 1.43 -7.97
N GLU A 174 -13.45 0.26 -8.58
CA GLU A 174 -13.88 -0.04 -9.95
C GLU A 174 -15.38 0.24 -10.14
N ARG A 175 -16.22 -0.29 -9.23
CA ARG A 175 -17.66 -0.04 -9.21
C ARG A 175 -18.01 1.43 -9.00
N HIS A 176 -17.25 2.12 -8.12
CA HIS A 176 -17.49 3.52 -7.81
C HIS A 176 -17.18 4.45 -8.99
N ILE A 177 -16.12 4.15 -9.76
CA ILE A 177 -15.73 4.97 -10.91
C ILE A 177 -16.56 4.63 -12.17
N GLY A 178 -17.42 3.60 -12.10
CA GLY A 178 -18.29 3.19 -13.20
C GLY A 178 -17.56 2.50 -14.36
N LYS A 179 -16.31 2.09 -14.17
CA LYS A 179 -15.57 1.27 -15.14
C LYS A 179 -15.83 -0.19 -14.80
N ILE A 180 -16.74 -0.86 -15.50
CA ILE A 180 -16.80 -2.32 -15.46
C ILE A 180 -15.75 -2.83 -16.46
N GLU A 181 -14.48 -2.89 -16.05
CA GLU A 181 -13.49 -3.58 -16.87
C GLU A 181 -13.58 -5.08 -16.59
N SER A 182 -14.23 -5.84 -17.48
CA SER A 182 -14.09 -7.30 -17.48
C SER A 182 -12.62 -7.65 -17.71
N ASN A 183 -11.89 -8.14 -16.70
CA ASN A 183 -10.45 -8.39 -16.84
C ASN A 183 -10.14 -9.76 -17.45
N PRO A 184 -9.31 -9.84 -18.51
CA PRO A 184 -8.66 -11.07 -18.95
C PRO A 184 -7.44 -11.49 -18.08
N LYS A 185 -7.06 -10.75 -17.03
CA LYS A 185 -5.94 -11.07 -16.11
C LYS A 185 -6.33 -11.86 -14.87
N ASP A 186 -7.33 -12.71 -14.97
CA ASP A 186 -7.48 -13.87 -14.11
C ASP A 186 -6.34 -14.87 -14.40
N PHE A 187 -5.09 -14.46 -14.16
CA PHE A 187 -3.90 -15.24 -14.52
C PHE A 187 -3.80 -16.56 -13.73
N PHE A 188 -4.55 -16.63 -12.61
CA PHE A 188 -4.68 -17.79 -11.73
C PHE A 188 -6.00 -18.54 -11.91
N THR A 189 -6.85 -18.13 -12.84
CA THR A 189 -8.13 -18.80 -13.08
C THR A 189 -8.04 -19.48 -14.42
N VAL A 190 -7.92 -20.81 -14.39
CA VAL A 190 -7.94 -21.60 -15.62
C VAL A 190 -9.31 -21.41 -16.25
N SER A 191 -9.40 -20.71 -17.37
CA SER A 191 -10.67 -20.62 -18.11
C SER A 191 -10.89 -21.92 -18.87
N CYS A 192 -12.11 -22.45 -18.77
CA CYS A 192 -12.51 -23.58 -19.56
C CYS A 192 -12.55 -23.21 -21.04
N LYS A 193 -11.83 -23.96 -21.89
CA LYS A 193 -11.79 -23.70 -23.34
C LYS A 193 -13.09 -24.02 -24.08
N ILE A 194 -13.99 -24.77 -23.47
CA ILE A 194 -15.27 -25.16 -24.08
C ILE A 194 -16.36 -24.15 -23.74
N CYS A 195 -16.55 -23.84 -22.46
CA CYS A 195 -17.69 -23.02 -22.00
C CYS A 195 -17.30 -21.70 -21.32
N GLY A 196 -16.01 -21.38 -21.20
CA GLY A 196 -15.53 -20.14 -20.62
C GLY A 196 -15.63 -20.04 -19.10
N ALA A 197 -16.10 -21.08 -18.41
CA ALA A 197 -16.18 -21.08 -16.95
C ALA A 197 -14.80 -20.91 -16.29
N SER A 198 -14.74 -20.07 -15.26
CA SER A 198 -13.58 -19.90 -14.37
C SER A 198 -13.40 -21.15 -13.51
N LEU A 199 -12.29 -21.86 -13.69
CA LEU A 199 -11.96 -23.07 -12.93
C LEU A 199 -10.95 -22.78 -11.81
N PRO A 200 -10.99 -23.57 -10.72
CA PRO A 200 -10.02 -23.43 -9.63
C PRO A 200 -8.58 -23.64 -10.13
N ASP A 201 -7.62 -23.02 -9.43
CA ASP A 201 -6.18 -23.11 -9.73
C ASP A 201 -5.57 -24.44 -9.26
N GLU A 202 -6.13 -25.54 -9.76
CA GLU A 202 -5.58 -26.87 -9.60
C GLU A 202 -4.68 -27.23 -10.79
N LYS A 203 -3.83 -28.26 -10.63
CA LYS A 203 -2.94 -28.71 -11.71
C LYS A 203 -3.74 -29.24 -12.92
N CYS A 204 -4.92 -29.83 -12.66
CA CYS A 204 -5.82 -30.40 -13.66
C CYS A 204 -7.30 -30.14 -13.29
N PRO A 205 -7.78 -28.89 -13.32
CA PRO A 205 -9.13 -28.59 -12.90
C PRO A 205 -10.11 -29.11 -13.93
N THR A 206 -11.21 -29.70 -13.45
CA THR A 206 -12.30 -30.20 -14.28
C THR A 206 -13.45 -29.20 -14.25
N CYS A 207 -13.99 -28.87 -15.42
CA CYS A 207 -15.09 -27.94 -15.53
C CYS A 207 -16.39 -28.56 -15.02
N PRO A 208 -17.04 -27.99 -13.99
CA PRO A 208 -18.32 -28.51 -13.50
C PRO A 208 -19.46 -28.34 -14.50
N ASN A 209 -19.30 -27.47 -15.50
CA ASN A 209 -20.35 -27.14 -16.46
C ASN A 209 -20.29 -27.99 -17.75
N CYS A 210 -19.10 -28.44 -18.17
CA CYS A 210 -18.93 -29.18 -19.44
C CYS A 210 -17.98 -30.38 -19.37
N GLY A 211 -17.38 -30.66 -18.21
CA GLY A 211 -16.45 -31.79 -18.03
C GLY A 211 -15.01 -31.54 -18.50
N TRP A 212 -14.73 -30.40 -19.14
CA TRP A 212 -13.40 -30.09 -19.65
C TRP A 212 -12.31 -30.10 -18.58
N ASN A 213 -11.24 -30.87 -18.80
CA ASN A 213 -10.07 -30.93 -17.93
C ASN A 213 -8.80 -30.44 -18.63
N ARG A 214 -8.01 -29.59 -17.97
CA ARG A 214 -6.76 -29.02 -18.48
C ARG A 214 -5.72 -30.06 -18.92
N CYS A 215 -5.64 -31.21 -18.24
CA CYS A 215 -4.58 -32.20 -18.47
C CYS A 215 -4.92 -33.19 -19.59
N SER A 216 -6.20 -33.54 -19.74
CA SER A 216 -6.67 -34.42 -20.80
C SER A 216 -7.15 -33.66 -22.04
N GLY A 217 -7.45 -32.36 -21.93
CA GLY A 217 -7.97 -31.54 -23.03
C GLY A 217 -9.40 -31.89 -23.45
N THR A 218 -10.03 -32.84 -22.76
CA THR A 218 -11.41 -33.33 -22.94
C THR A 218 -12.30 -32.79 -21.86
#